data_AF-A0A7Y4A2Y0-F1
#
_entry.id   AF-A0A7Y4A2Y0-F1
#
_cell.length_a   1.000
_cell.length_b   1.000
_cell.length_c   1.000
_cell.angle_alpha   90.00
_cell.angle_beta   90.00
_cell.angle_gamma   90.00
#
_symmetry.space_group_name_H-M   'P 1'
#
loop_
_entity.id
_entity.type
_entity.pdbx_description
1 polymer ?
#
loop_
_entity_poly.entity_id
_entity_poly.type
_entity_poly.pdbx_seq_one_letter_code
_entity_poly.pdbx_strand_id
1 'polypeptide(L)'
;MKEIRFFHRRFNFTSKPVDRVKCEHSLAHSLRIAPPTAVNDSKRLEWNKELADTNLIWLGSKVLPLHSLPEDERLELLYQLAPQPKIRNQSKLQTQQRQYRLKMNNAIKSETTKGNTEAAEFLQAVLNAKGHVPYSCIEQFKKLKMQRKKQRIKMLETYLNAYNQLQKRPAANNVFLQEGIFKVPHQWNVGNDTITLEEYISFTREFLKHHYPAYDIQAIIGHDDERNVDVNTGAHTHYFISGRNNQTGEYDLRKTQINIVNEYIRENHRSEALLPEDGKLTRKLSQKFGHYHQRMMLDFANEHLFKNKGLKAEFAPEAERKSAQRKKIDKEANLPKSARSHNYYTHQLELVQAKVHSAEQQYNELVENTHSLKDNFDKLLNDVAQVQVNLSELQVEKDTVTTEITELKDQQSRLSQLALELTDAIVPRLVSVFKKVLLAINARDNKVAKKQAEYLESAFSAALELPPSVAQGVTREIKAIKKANTAIEAEASIDK
;
A
#
# COMPACT_ATOMS: atom_id res chain seq x y z
N MET A 1 -3.01 -20.12 -8.68
CA MET A 1 -1.92 -20.02 -7.69
C MET A 1 -0.90 -19.03 -8.24
N LYS A 2 -0.49 -18.02 -7.46
CA LYS A 2 0.44 -16.97 -7.91
C LYS A 2 1.86 -17.50 -7.89
N GLU A 3 2.54 -17.46 -9.05
CA GLU A 3 3.93 -17.86 -9.17
C GLU A 3 4.86 -16.78 -8.62
N ILE A 4 5.83 -17.19 -7.80
CA ILE A 4 6.81 -16.32 -7.15
C ILE A 4 8.21 -16.91 -7.22
N ARG A 5 9.22 -16.12 -6.83
CA ARG A 5 10.60 -16.57 -6.63
C ARG A 5 11.04 -16.12 -5.24
N PHE A 6 11.81 -16.96 -4.55
CA PHE A 6 12.46 -16.57 -3.30
C PHE A 6 13.98 -16.64 -3.45
N PHE A 7 14.67 -15.98 -2.52
CA PHE A 7 16.11 -16.02 -2.40
C PHE A 7 16.48 -16.79 -1.14
N HIS A 8 17.29 -17.84 -1.32
CA HIS A 8 17.95 -18.55 -0.23
C HIS A 8 19.45 -18.58 -0.46
N ARG A 9 20.22 -18.25 0.57
CA ARG A 9 21.69 -18.28 0.52
C ARG A 9 22.25 -18.75 1.86
N ARG A 10 23.43 -19.38 1.80
CA ARG A 10 24.19 -19.81 2.97
C ARG A 10 25.60 -19.22 2.96
N PHE A 11 26.11 -18.87 4.13
CA PHE A 11 27.45 -18.42 4.39
C PHE A 11 28.08 -19.25 5.50
N ASN A 12 29.29 -19.74 5.29
CA ASN A 12 30.00 -20.55 6.27
C ASN A 12 31.09 -19.70 6.93
N PHE A 13 31.06 -19.60 8.25
CA PHE A 13 32.09 -18.97 9.04
C PHE A 13 32.98 -20.03 9.69
N THR A 14 34.29 -19.86 9.57
CA THR A 14 35.29 -20.74 10.20
C THR A 14 35.98 -20.01 11.36
N SER A 15 36.81 -20.70 12.14
CA SER A 15 37.63 -20.07 13.18
C SER A 15 38.81 -19.24 12.64
N LYS A 16 38.93 -19.02 11.31
CA LYS A 16 39.95 -18.12 10.76
C LYS A 16 39.66 -16.68 11.17
N PRO A 17 40.68 -15.85 11.47
CA PRO A 17 40.46 -14.46 11.87
C PRO A 17 39.59 -13.66 10.89
N VAL A 18 39.81 -13.81 9.58
CA VAL A 18 39.04 -13.11 8.55
C VAL A 18 37.56 -13.54 8.55
N ASP A 19 37.29 -14.84 8.68
CA ASP A 19 35.92 -15.35 8.69
C ASP A 19 35.20 -15.03 10.00
N ARG A 20 35.94 -14.98 11.12
CA ARG A 20 35.43 -14.52 12.41
C ARG A 20 34.97 -13.07 12.34
N VAL A 21 35.79 -12.16 11.83
CA VAL A 21 35.42 -10.73 11.68
C VAL A 21 34.18 -10.59 10.79
N LYS A 22 34.09 -11.36 9.70
CA LYS A 22 32.89 -11.39 8.85
C LYS A 22 31.65 -11.91 9.60
N CYS A 23 31.81 -12.94 10.43
CA CYS A 23 30.74 -13.48 11.27
C CYS A 23 30.26 -12.44 12.28
N GLU A 24 31.18 -11.77 12.97
CA GLU A 24 30.87 -10.70 13.93
C GLU A 24 30.13 -9.55 13.25
N HIS A 25 30.53 -9.16 12.04
CA HIS A 25 29.80 -8.14 11.25
C HIS A 25 28.40 -8.60 10.84
N SER A 26 28.24 -9.87 10.45
CA SER A 26 26.93 -10.41 10.04
C SER A 26 25.97 -10.57 11.23
N LEU A 27 26.49 -11.02 12.37
CA LEU A 27 25.75 -11.08 13.63
C LEU A 27 25.39 -9.66 14.11
N ALA A 28 26.31 -8.70 14.06
CA ALA A 28 26.05 -7.32 14.44
C ALA A 28 24.95 -6.69 13.57
N HIS A 29 25.00 -6.92 12.25
CA HIS A 29 23.92 -6.53 11.33
C HIS A 29 22.58 -7.14 11.76
N SER A 30 22.55 -8.45 11.98
CA SER A 30 21.32 -9.17 12.33
C SER A 30 20.77 -8.74 13.69
N LEU A 31 21.65 -8.49 14.66
CA LEU A 31 21.26 -8.08 16.00
C LEU A 31 21.02 -6.57 16.11
N ARG A 32 21.17 -5.81 15.03
CA ARG A 32 21.00 -4.35 15.01
C ARG A 32 21.86 -3.64 16.06
N ILE A 33 23.14 -4.02 16.14
CA ILE A 33 24.14 -3.41 17.03
C ILE A 33 25.35 -2.93 16.22
N ALA A 34 26.13 -2.02 16.80
CA ALA A 34 27.37 -1.57 16.18
C ALA A 34 28.37 -2.74 16.06
N PRO A 35 29.07 -2.91 14.93
CA PRO A 35 30.08 -3.95 14.80
C PRO A 35 31.21 -3.73 15.83
N PRO A 36 31.66 -4.79 16.53
CA PRO A 36 32.71 -4.67 17.56
C PRO A 36 34.11 -4.38 16.99
N THR A 37 34.26 -4.35 15.67
CA THR A 37 35.50 -4.01 14.96
C THR A 37 35.22 -2.91 13.95
N ALA A 38 36.22 -2.03 13.71
CA ALA A 38 36.08 -0.83 12.88
C ALA A 38 35.30 -1.13 11.58
N VAL A 39 34.20 -0.40 11.41
CA VAL A 39 33.35 -0.51 10.22
C VAL A 39 34.12 0.08 9.06
N ASN A 40 34.08 -0.58 7.92
CA ASN A 40 34.55 0.03 6.68
C ASN A 40 33.52 1.12 6.33
N ASP A 41 33.91 2.40 6.24
CA ASP A 41 33.00 3.55 6.05
C ASP A 41 32.03 3.40 4.85
N SER A 42 32.39 2.55 3.89
CA SER A 42 31.55 2.14 2.76
C SER A 42 30.29 1.34 3.12
N LYS A 43 30.14 0.87 4.37
CA LYS A 43 28.99 0.10 4.87
C LYS A 43 28.15 0.94 5.83
N ARG A 44 27.44 1.94 5.30
CA ARG A 44 26.35 2.56 6.06
C ARG A 44 25.26 1.52 6.30
N LEU A 45 24.77 1.45 7.53
CA LEU A 45 23.70 0.55 7.92
C LEU A 45 22.39 1.05 7.27
N GLU A 46 21.67 0.14 6.61
CA GLU A 46 20.49 0.43 5.78
C GLU A 46 19.26 -0.21 6.42
N TRP A 47 18.71 0.41 7.47
CA TRP A 47 17.44 0.03 8.07
C TRP A 47 16.68 1.25 8.58
N ASN A 48 15.36 1.14 8.61
CA ASN A 48 14.48 2.20 9.10
C ASN A 48 14.29 2.07 10.61
N LYS A 49 14.73 3.09 11.36
CA LYS A 49 14.60 3.11 12.83
C LYS A 49 13.14 3.10 13.30
N GLU A 50 12.21 3.63 12.51
CA GLU A 50 10.78 3.63 12.84
C GLU A 50 10.17 2.23 12.80
N LEU A 51 10.82 1.29 12.11
CA LEU A 51 10.40 -0.10 12.03
C LEU A 51 11.24 -1.03 12.93
N ALA A 52 12.11 -0.49 13.80
CA ALA A 52 12.97 -1.33 14.63
C ALA A 52 12.19 -2.32 15.52
N ASP A 53 10.98 -1.95 15.92
CA ASP A 53 10.12 -2.74 16.79
C ASP A 53 9.45 -3.93 16.10
N THR A 54 9.46 -3.98 14.76
CA THR A 54 8.88 -5.09 13.98
C THR A 54 9.82 -6.30 13.88
N ASN A 55 11.09 -6.14 14.24
CA ASN A 55 12.08 -7.22 14.18
C ASN A 55 11.86 -8.24 15.30
N LEU A 56 12.09 -9.50 14.97
CA LEU A 56 11.90 -10.64 15.89
C LEU A 56 13.18 -11.47 15.98
N ILE A 57 13.37 -12.12 17.13
CA ILE A 57 14.42 -13.10 17.35
C ILE A 57 13.84 -14.36 17.98
N TRP A 58 14.18 -15.50 17.39
CA TRP A 58 13.99 -16.80 17.98
C TRP A 58 15.28 -17.25 18.66
N LEU A 59 15.20 -17.50 19.96
CA LEU A 59 16.31 -17.96 20.80
C LEU A 59 15.86 -19.13 21.68
N GLY A 60 16.49 -20.29 21.52
CA GLY A 60 16.18 -21.51 22.26
C GLY A 60 14.81 -22.10 21.94
N SER A 61 13.75 -21.55 22.53
CA SER A 61 12.36 -22.00 22.32
C SER A 61 11.35 -20.87 22.13
N LYS A 62 11.76 -19.60 22.31
CA LYS A 62 10.85 -18.46 22.29
C LYS A 62 11.12 -17.56 21.09
N VAL A 63 10.06 -17.00 20.53
CA VAL A 63 10.14 -15.84 19.63
C VAL A 63 9.91 -14.60 20.48
N LEU A 64 10.81 -13.63 20.40
CA LEU A 64 10.79 -12.40 21.18
C LEU A 64 10.97 -11.21 20.23
N PRO A 65 10.39 -10.04 20.52
CA PRO A 65 10.77 -8.81 19.83
C PRO A 65 12.26 -8.52 20.02
N LEU A 66 12.98 -8.19 18.96
CA LEU A 66 14.43 -7.96 19.04
C LEU A 66 14.77 -6.79 19.98
N HIS A 67 13.94 -5.74 19.98
CA HIS A 67 14.10 -4.57 20.84
C HIS A 67 13.93 -4.89 22.34
N SER A 68 13.31 -6.03 22.68
CA SER A 68 13.18 -6.48 24.08
C SER A 68 14.50 -6.94 24.68
N LEU A 69 15.52 -7.21 23.86
CA LEU A 69 16.87 -7.53 24.29
C LEU A 69 17.72 -6.24 24.33
N PRO A 70 18.22 -5.83 25.51
CA PRO A 70 19.17 -4.72 25.64
C PRO A 70 20.37 -4.88 24.69
N GLU A 71 20.98 -3.76 24.30
CA GLU A 71 22.14 -3.77 23.40
C GLU A 71 23.31 -4.61 23.96
N ASP A 72 23.56 -4.54 25.27
CA ASP A 72 24.59 -5.34 25.95
C ASP A 72 24.30 -6.84 25.86
N GLU A 73 23.05 -7.28 26.05
CA GLU A 73 22.66 -8.69 25.91
C GLU A 73 22.80 -9.16 24.45
N ARG A 74 22.46 -8.31 23.48
CA ARG A 74 22.67 -8.58 22.05
C ARG A 74 24.16 -8.70 21.73
N LEU A 75 25.01 -7.89 22.35
CA LEU A 75 26.46 -7.96 22.19
C LEU A 75 27.04 -9.24 22.83
N GLU A 76 26.56 -9.63 24.01
CA GLU A 76 26.94 -10.90 24.64
C GLU A 76 26.54 -12.09 23.77
N LEU A 77 25.32 -12.08 23.23
CA LEU A 77 24.85 -13.10 22.29
C LEU A 77 25.78 -13.20 21.08
N LEU A 78 26.17 -12.06 20.48
CA LEU A 78 27.15 -12.06 19.38
C LEU A 78 28.44 -12.80 19.76
N TYR A 79 29.02 -12.53 20.93
CA TYR A 79 30.25 -13.19 21.36
C TYR A 79 30.08 -14.68 21.70
N GLN A 80 28.89 -15.08 22.15
CA GLN A 80 28.55 -16.49 22.37
C GLN A 80 28.49 -17.25 21.03
N LEU A 81 27.90 -16.65 20.00
CA LEU A 81 27.70 -17.29 18.70
C LEU A 81 28.94 -17.25 17.80
N ALA A 82 29.71 -16.16 17.85
CA ALA A 82 30.85 -15.96 16.97
C ALA A 82 31.96 -17.01 17.18
N PRO A 83 32.72 -17.37 16.13
CA PRO A 83 33.84 -18.28 16.25
C PRO A 83 34.85 -17.81 17.31
N GLN A 84 35.18 -18.69 18.24
CA GLN A 84 36.14 -18.41 19.30
C GLN A 84 37.52 -18.03 18.72
N PRO A 85 38.26 -17.07 19.33
CA PRO A 85 39.55 -16.61 18.85
C PRO A 85 40.58 -17.74 18.72
N LYS A 86 41.65 -17.50 17.96
CA LYS A 86 42.77 -18.46 17.87
C LYS A 86 43.48 -18.57 19.22
N ILE A 87 43.85 -19.78 19.64
CA ILE A 87 44.65 -19.98 20.85
C ILE A 87 46.05 -19.37 20.62
N ARG A 88 46.54 -18.59 21.60
CA ARG A 88 47.92 -18.09 21.58
C ARG A 88 48.88 -19.26 21.47
N ASN A 89 49.81 -19.23 20.51
CA ASN A 89 50.75 -20.32 20.22
C ASN A 89 50.09 -21.64 19.73
N GLN A 90 48.92 -21.60 19.08
CA GLN A 90 48.25 -22.82 18.57
C GLN A 90 49.17 -23.71 17.73
N SER A 91 50.02 -23.14 16.85
CA SER A 91 50.98 -23.93 16.04
C SER A 91 51.99 -24.68 16.91
N LYS A 92 52.47 -24.05 17.98
CA LYS A 92 53.34 -24.67 18.98
C LYS A 92 52.62 -25.81 19.69
N LEU A 93 51.37 -25.60 20.12
CA LEU A 93 50.57 -26.64 20.77
C LEU A 93 50.29 -27.82 19.83
N GLN A 94 49.94 -27.58 18.57
CA GLN A 94 49.74 -28.62 17.56
C GLN A 94 51.02 -29.43 17.31
N THR A 95 52.16 -28.73 17.24
CA THR A 95 53.48 -29.35 17.07
C THR A 95 53.84 -30.20 18.28
N GLN A 96 53.62 -29.68 19.50
CA GLN A 96 53.80 -30.41 20.76
C GLN A 96 52.89 -31.65 20.80
N GLN A 97 51.61 -31.52 20.50
CA GLN A 97 50.68 -32.66 20.47
C GLN A 97 51.16 -33.75 19.49
N ARG A 98 51.55 -33.38 18.26
CA ARG A 98 52.07 -34.33 17.25
C ARG A 98 53.35 -35.02 17.72
N GLN A 99 54.33 -34.26 18.20
CA GLN A 99 55.62 -34.78 18.66
C GLN A 99 55.46 -35.69 19.88
N TYR A 100 54.65 -35.28 20.85
CA TYR A 100 54.45 -36.05 22.08
C TYR A 100 53.52 -37.24 21.89
N ARG A 101 52.59 -37.21 20.92
CA ARG A 101 51.87 -38.42 20.46
C ARG A 101 52.83 -39.47 19.92
N LEU A 102 53.81 -39.07 19.09
CA LEU A 102 54.84 -39.97 18.58
C LEU A 102 55.71 -40.52 19.72
N LYS A 103 56.10 -39.68 20.68
CA LYS A 103 56.84 -40.12 21.88
C LYS A 103 56.04 -41.10 22.72
N MET A 104 54.72 -40.89 22.88
CA MET A 104 53.83 -41.83 23.57
C MET A 104 53.74 -43.16 22.83
N ASN A 105 53.57 -43.17 21.50
CA ASN A 105 53.60 -44.42 20.72
C ASN A 105 54.91 -45.20 20.89
N ASN A 106 56.04 -44.50 20.89
CA ASN A 106 57.35 -45.13 21.14
C ASN A 106 57.50 -45.59 22.60
N ALA A 107 56.88 -44.88 23.55
CA ALA A 107 56.81 -45.28 24.94
C ALA A 107 56.02 -46.58 25.10
N ILE A 108 54.84 -46.66 24.51
CA ILE A 108 53.97 -47.84 24.51
C ILE A 108 54.77 -49.06 24.02
N LYS A 109 55.37 -48.98 22.82
CA LYS A 109 56.22 -50.06 22.28
C LYS A 109 57.33 -50.46 23.26
N SER A 110 58.06 -49.48 23.79
CA SER A 110 59.19 -49.73 24.70
C SER A 110 58.77 -50.32 26.05
N GLU A 111 57.63 -49.93 26.61
CA GLU A 111 57.14 -50.46 27.88
C GLU A 111 56.56 -51.88 27.68
N THR A 112 55.87 -52.14 26.56
CA THR A 112 55.42 -53.49 26.17
C THR A 112 56.58 -54.47 26.04
N THR A 113 57.66 -54.11 25.33
CA THR A 113 58.85 -54.98 25.19
C THR A 113 59.51 -55.31 26.54
N LYS A 114 59.36 -54.44 27.54
CA LYS A 114 59.97 -54.61 28.86
C LYS A 114 59.02 -55.21 29.91
N GLY A 115 57.84 -55.68 29.49
CA GLY A 115 56.86 -56.29 30.38
C GLY A 115 56.10 -55.32 31.30
N ASN A 116 56.18 -54.00 31.05
CA ASN A 116 55.40 -52.99 31.77
C ASN A 116 54.05 -52.76 31.07
N THR A 117 53.23 -53.81 30.99
CA THR A 117 51.96 -53.83 30.22
C THR A 117 50.96 -52.78 30.70
N GLU A 118 50.77 -52.63 32.02
CA GLU A 118 49.85 -51.64 32.60
C GLU A 118 50.17 -50.19 32.17
N ALA A 119 51.46 -49.84 32.14
CA ALA A 119 51.89 -48.50 31.73
C ALA A 119 51.68 -48.26 30.23
N ALA A 120 51.86 -49.29 29.40
CA ALA A 120 51.62 -49.23 27.97
C ALA A 120 50.12 -49.09 27.66
N GLU A 121 49.27 -49.89 28.31
CA GLU A 121 47.82 -49.84 28.18
C GLU A 121 47.26 -48.50 28.64
N PHE A 122 47.76 -47.94 29.74
CA PHE A 122 47.36 -46.62 30.22
C PHE A 122 47.63 -45.53 29.18
N LEU A 123 48.85 -45.50 28.61
CA LEU A 123 49.19 -44.53 27.57
C LEU A 123 48.33 -44.72 26.31
N GLN A 124 48.03 -45.96 25.95
CA GLN A 124 47.16 -46.28 24.82
C GLN A 124 45.72 -45.80 25.06
N ALA A 125 45.19 -45.99 26.27
CA ALA A 125 43.88 -45.50 26.68
C ALA A 125 43.81 -43.97 26.60
N VAL A 126 44.84 -43.25 27.06
CA VAL A 126 44.93 -41.79 26.91
C VAL A 126 44.96 -41.36 25.45
N LEU A 127 45.68 -42.07 24.58
CA LEU A 127 45.71 -41.75 23.14
C LEU A 127 44.39 -42.05 22.42
N ASN A 128 43.61 -43.00 22.94
CA ASN A 128 42.32 -43.40 22.39
C ASN A 128 41.14 -42.59 22.98
N ALA A 129 41.39 -41.84 24.05
CA ALA A 129 40.37 -41.02 24.69
C ALA A 129 39.80 -39.99 23.72
N LYS A 130 38.47 -39.81 23.75
CA LYS A 130 37.74 -38.77 23.03
C LYS A 130 37.39 -37.65 24.01
N GLY A 131 37.66 -36.40 23.62
CA GLY A 131 37.33 -35.24 24.44
C GLY A 131 38.39 -34.93 25.51
N HIS A 132 38.02 -34.21 26.56
CA HIS A 132 38.95 -33.78 27.59
C HIS A 132 39.41 -34.95 28.48
N VAL A 133 40.71 -35.09 28.70
CA VAL A 133 41.29 -36.08 29.61
C VAL A 133 41.67 -35.40 30.94
N PRO A 134 41.13 -35.83 32.09
CA PRO A 134 41.46 -35.23 33.39
C PRO A 134 42.96 -35.27 33.71
N TYR A 135 43.54 -34.16 34.16
CA TYR A 135 44.95 -34.10 34.57
C TYR A 135 45.27 -35.01 35.77
N SER A 136 44.27 -35.38 36.58
CA SER A 136 44.42 -36.34 37.68
C SER A 136 44.93 -37.71 37.24
N CYS A 137 44.78 -38.07 35.95
CA CYS A 137 45.32 -39.30 35.39
C CYS A 137 46.87 -39.35 35.45
N ILE A 138 47.54 -38.20 35.53
CA ILE A 138 49.00 -38.13 35.71
C ILE A 138 49.43 -38.75 37.04
N GLU A 139 48.67 -38.53 38.11
CA GLU A 139 48.95 -39.12 39.43
C GLU A 139 48.73 -40.63 39.45
N GLN A 140 47.76 -41.12 38.68
CA GLN A 140 47.56 -42.56 38.49
C GLN A 140 48.74 -43.16 37.70
N PHE A 141 49.15 -42.51 36.61
CA PHE A 141 50.29 -42.93 35.82
C PHE A 141 51.59 -42.96 36.63
N LYS A 142 51.79 -42.00 37.54
CA LYS A 142 52.92 -41.96 38.48
C LYS A 142 53.01 -43.19 39.38
N LYS A 143 51.94 -43.96 39.62
CA LYS A 143 51.99 -45.16 40.47
C LYS A 143 52.47 -46.41 39.71
N LEU A 144 52.38 -46.40 38.38
CA LEU A 144 52.73 -47.56 37.56
C LEU A 144 54.24 -47.81 37.50
N LYS A 145 54.61 -49.09 37.35
CA LYS A 145 56.00 -49.52 37.12
C LYS A 145 56.36 -49.25 35.66
N MET A 146 57.41 -48.46 35.44
CA MET A 146 57.84 -48.08 34.08
C MET A 146 59.30 -47.64 34.04
N GLN A 147 59.86 -47.60 32.84
CA GLN A 147 61.23 -47.14 32.60
C GLN A 147 61.29 -45.62 32.43
N ARG A 148 62.40 -45.00 32.85
CA ARG A 148 62.64 -43.56 32.71
C ARG A 148 61.44 -42.72 33.21
N LYS A 149 60.87 -43.12 34.36
CA LYS A 149 59.62 -42.62 34.94
C LYS A 149 59.44 -41.10 34.86
N LYS A 150 60.45 -40.32 35.31
CA LYS A 150 60.41 -38.85 35.24
C LYS A 150 60.18 -38.31 33.81
N GLN A 151 60.81 -38.92 32.80
CA GLN A 151 60.65 -38.51 31.40
C GLN A 151 59.27 -38.88 30.86
N ARG A 152 58.73 -40.05 31.24
CA ARG A 152 57.40 -40.52 30.83
C ARG A 152 56.28 -39.67 31.42
N ILE A 153 56.40 -39.28 32.68
CA ILE A 153 55.46 -38.37 33.35
C ILE A 153 55.44 -37.02 32.64
N LYS A 154 56.61 -36.40 32.44
CA LYS A 154 56.72 -35.10 31.73
C LYS A 154 56.19 -35.18 30.29
N MET A 155 56.38 -36.33 29.64
CA MET A 155 55.83 -36.61 28.31
C MET A 155 54.30 -36.62 28.33
N LEU A 156 53.69 -37.33 29.26
CA LEU A 156 52.24 -37.38 29.43
C LEU A 156 51.67 -35.99 29.78
N GLU A 157 52.28 -35.29 30.73
CA GLU A 157 51.91 -33.90 31.10
C GLU A 157 51.92 -32.97 29.88
N THR A 158 52.99 -33.00 29.09
CA THR A 158 53.13 -32.14 27.91
C THR A 158 52.10 -32.49 26.84
N TYR A 159 51.84 -33.80 26.64
CA TYR A 159 50.80 -34.25 25.72
C TYR A 159 49.41 -33.78 26.16
N LEU A 160 49.04 -34.03 27.43
CA LEU A 160 47.72 -33.66 27.97
C LEU A 160 47.49 -32.16 27.92
N ASN A 161 48.50 -31.35 28.28
CA ASN A 161 48.39 -29.90 28.21
C ASN A 161 48.12 -29.42 26.77
N ALA A 162 48.85 -29.95 25.78
CA ALA A 162 48.63 -29.61 24.39
C ALA A 162 47.29 -30.16 23.87
N TYR A 163 46.97 -31.42 24.18
CA TYR A 163 45.75 -32.10 23.75
C TYR A 163 44.52 -31.40 24.32
N ASN A 164 44.40 -31.23 25.64
CA ASN A 164 43.23 -30.62 26.29
C ASN A 164 43.01 -29.16 25.90
N GLN A 165 44.07 -28.37 25.68
CA GLN A 165 43.92 -27.00 25.18
C GLN A 165 43.44 -26.95 23.72
N LEU A 166 43.83 -27.92 22.90
CA LEU A 166 43.33 -28.06 21.53
C LEU A 166 41.96 -28.74 21.46
N GLN A 167 41.56 -29.49 22.50
CA GLN A 167 40.23 -30.05 22.63
C GLN A 167 39.19 -28.93 22.76
N LYS A 168 38.04 -29.12 22.12
CA LYS A 168 36.90 -28.18 22.03
C LYS A 168 36.98 -27.04 21.00
N ARG A 169 37.96 -26.98 20.10
CA ARG A 169 37.94 -26.00 18.98
C ARG A 169 37.98 -26.68 17.62
N PRO A 170 37.13 -26.26 16.67
CA PRO A 170 37.14 -26.86 15.33
C PRO A 170 38.50 -26.65 14.66
N ALA A 171 38.82 -27.56 13.75
CA ALA A 171 39.89 -27.31 12.80
C ALA A 171 39.60 -25.98 12.08
N ALA A 172 40.63 -25.17 11.82
CA ALA A 172 40.46 -23.82 11.28
C ALA A 172 39.73 -23.74 9.93
N ASN A 173 39.57 -24.87 9.21
CA ASN A 173 38.87 -24.94 7.93
C ASN A 173 37.44 -25.50 8.04
N ASN A 174 37.04 -25.98 9.22
CA ASN A 174 35.68 -26.49 9.41
C ASN A 174 34.72 -25.34 9.64
N VAL A 175 33.47 -25.53 9.23
CA VAL A 175 32.39 -24.59 9.50
C VAL A 175 32.16 -24.57 11.01
N PHE A 176 32.33 -23.41 11.64
CA PHE A 176 32.01 -23.18 13.05
C PHE A 176 30.54 -22.79 13.20
N LEU A 177 30.10 -21.85 12.38
CA LEU A 177 28.74 -21.34 12.32
C LEU A 177 28.36 -21.17 10.85
N GLN A 178 27.15 -21.57 10.47
CA GLN A 178 26.58 -21.26 9.17
C GLN A 178 25.44 -20.27 9.35
N GLU A 179 25.53 -19.15 8.63
CA GLU A 179 24.39 -18.27 8.44
C GLU A 179 23.62 -18.69 7.19
N GLY A 180 22.30 -18.60 7.21
CA GLY A 180 21.53 -18.56 5.99
C GLY A 180 20.46 -17.49 5.99
N ILE A 181 20.13 -17.05 4.79
CA ILE A 181 19.16 -15.98 4.52
C ILE A 181 18.04 -16.59 3.71
N PHE A 182 16.80 -16.31 4.10
CA PHE A 182 15.61 -16.65 3.33
C PHE A 182 14.71 -15.42 3.19
N LYS A 183 14.33 -15.08 1.95
CA LYS A 183 13.48 -13.93 1.66
C LYS A 183 12.69 -14.06 0.37
N VAL A 184 11.52 -13.43 0.30
CA VAL A 184 10.82 -13.17 -0.96
C VAL A 184 11.12 -11.73 -1.41
N PRO A 185 11.75 -11.52 -2.58
CA PRO A 185 12.05 -10.17 -3.08
C PRO A 185 10.79 -9.31 -3.30
N HIS A 186 10.90 -7.99 -3.08
CA HIS A 186 9.79 -7.01 -3.19
C HIS A 186 8.97 -7.15 -4.47
N GLN A 187 9.61 -7.40 -5.62
CA GLN A 187 8.95 -7.52 -6.93
C GLN A 187 7.81 -8.55 -6.99
N TRP A 188 7.75 -9.49 -6.04
CA TRP A 188 6.70 -10.50 -5.98
C TRP A 188 5.47 -10.07 -5.19
N ASN A 189 5.49 -8.90 -4.55
CA ASN A 189 4.37 -8.36 -3.78
C ASN A 189 3.81 -9.39 -2.80
N VAL A 190 4.68 -10.00 -2.00
CA VAL A 190 4.33 -10.88 -0.89
C VAL A 190 4.70 -10.13 0.38
N GLY A 191 3.68 -9.63 1.08
CA GLY A 191 3.87 -8.84 2.30
C GLY A 191 3.58 -9.63 3.56
N ASN A 192 3.72 -8.95 4.71
CA ASN A 192 3.44 -9.53 6.03
C ASN A 192 1.96 -9.86 6.25
N ASP A 193 1.07 -9.33 5.41
CA ASP A 193 -0.34 -9.70 5.33
C ASP A 193 -0.55 -11.11 4.74
N THR A 194 0.42 -11.61 3.95
CA THR A 194 0.38 -12.95 3.36
C THR A 194 1.22 -13.95 4.15
N ILE A 195 2.46 -13.57 4.49
CA ILE A 195 3.40 -14.39 5.27
C ILE A 195 4.00 -13.49 6.35
N THR A 196 3.58 -13.71 7.59
CA THR A 196 4.07 -12.98 8.76
C THR A 196 5.55 -13.30 9.05
N LEU A 197 6.22 -12.41 9.78
CA LEU A 197 7.62 -12.62 10.15
C LEU A 197 7.80 -13.86 11.05
N GLU A 198 6.83 -14.16 11.91
CA GLU A 198 6.75 -15.37 12.72
C GLU A 198 6.65 -16.63 11.85
N GLU A 199 5.86 -16.59 10.76
CA GLU A 199 5.78 -17.70 9.80
C GLU A 199 7.11 -17.92 9.09
N TYR A 200 7.82 -16.84 8.69
CA TYR A 200 9.18 -16.95 8.16
C TYR A 200 10.15 -17.62 9.15
N ILE A 201 10.08 -17.25 10.43
CA ILE A 201 10.89 -17.85 11.50
C ILE A 201 10.52 -19.33 11.70
N SER A 202 9.22 -19.65 11.80
CA SER A 202 8.76 -21.02 12.02
C SER A 202 9.15 -21.92 10.87
N PHE A 203 8.92 -21.48 9.63
CA PHE A 203 9.32 -22.19 8.42
C PHE A 203 10.82 -22.49 8.41
N THR A 204 11.65 -21.47 8.68
CA THR A 204 13.11 -21.63 8.72
C THR A 204 13.52 -22.65 9.78
N ARG A 205 12.91 -22.59 10.97
CA ARG A 205 13.14 -23.55 12.06
C ARG A 205 12.73 -24.96 11.66
N GLU A 206 11.57 -25.13 11.03
CA GLU A 206 11.05 -26.42 10.59
C GLU A 206 11.97 -27.06 9.55
N PHE A 207 12.38 -26.30 8.53
CA PHE A 207 13.35 -26.77 7.52
C PHE A 207 14.66 -27.23 8.17
N LEU A 208 15.21 -26.44 9.10
CA LEU A 208 16.45 -26.78 9.78
C LEU A 208 16.31 -27.98 10.73
N LYS A 209 15.22 -28.09 11.47
CA LYS A 209 14.97 -29.24 12.36
C LYS A 209 14.72 -30.52 11.57
N HIS A 210 14.02 -30.43 10.44
CA HIS A 210 13.71 -31.57 9.59
C HIS A 210 14.98 -32.13 8.95
N HIS A 211 15.79 -31.28 8.32
CA HIS A 211 16.97 -31.74 7.60
C HIS A 211 18.25 -31.82 8.46
N TYR A 212 18.39 -30.99 9.49
CA TYR A 212 19.63 -30.91 10.30
C TYR A 212 19.37 -31.09 11.82
N PRO A 213 18.65 -32.15 12.25
CA PRO A 213 18.22 -32.31 13.65
C PRO A 213 19.38 -32.45 14.65
N ALA A 214 20.55 -32.92 14.19
CA ALA A 214 21.75 -33.07 15.03
C ALA A 214 22.55 -31.77 15.19
N TYR A 215 22.10 -30.65 14.62
CA TYR A 215 22.81 -29.38 14.65
C TYR A 215 21.98 -28.33 15.38
N ASP A 216 22.60 -27.69 16.36
CA ASP A 216 21.93 -26.71 17.19
C ASP A 216 21.66 -25.41 16.43
N ILE A 217 20.40 -25.00 16.35
CA ILE A 217 20.00 -23.72 15.77
C ILE A 217 20.24 -22.67 16.84
N GLN A 218 21.31 -21.89 16.68
CA GLN A 218 21.75 -20.92 17.68
C GLN A 218 20.78 -19.73 17.78
N ALA A 219 20.30 -19.22 16.64
CA ALA A 219 19.34 -18.13 16.58
C ALA A 219 18.66 -18.09 15.20
N ILE A 220 17.46 -17.53 15.13
CA ILE A 220 16.82 -17.09 13.88
C ILE A 220 16.32 -15.66 14.11
N ILE A 221 16.80 -14.71 13.33
CA ILE A 221 16.41 -13.30 13.42
C ILE A 221 15.55 -12.98 12.20
N GLY A 222 14.34 -12.48 12.42
CA GLY A 222 13.49 -11.90 11.41
C GLY A 222 13.67 -10.40 11.35
N HIS A 223 13.86 -9.86 10.13
CA HIS A 223 13.89 -8.43 9.88
C HIS A 223 12.69 -8.00 9.04
N ASP A 224 12.07 -6.90 9.45
CA ASP A 224 11.01 -6.21 8.71
C ASP A 224 11.22 -4.68 8.67
N ASP A 225 12.45 -4.25 8.91
CA ASP A 225 12.88 -2.85 8.97
C ASP A 225 13.79 -2.42 7.80
N GLU A 226 14.14 -3.32 6.89
CA GLU A 226 14.90 -3.03 5.66
C GLU A 226 13.98 -2.52 4.52
N ARG A 227 12.91 -1.79 4.89
CA ARG A 227 11.86 -1.28 4.00
C ARG A 227 11.33 0.08 4.47
N ASN A 228 10.48 0.69 3.66
CA ASN A 228 9.71 1.86 4.06
C ASN A 228 8.50 1.52 4.91
N VAL A 229 8.07 2.48 5.73
CA VAL A 229 6.83 2.38 6.51
C VAL A 229 5.64 2.03 5.62
N ASP A 230 5.54 2.68 4.45
CA ASP A 230 4.45 2.48 3.49
C ASP A 230 4.55 1.18 2.66
N VAL A 231 5.65 0.43 2.76
CA VAL A 231 5.89 -0.77 1.95
C VAL A 231 5.72 -1.99 2.82
N ASN A 232 4.76 -2.88 2.56
CA ASN A 232 4.54 -4.07 3.40
C ASN A 232 5.34 -5.33 2.98
N THR A 233 6.35 -5.19 2.11
CA THR A 233 7.12 -6.32 1.55
C THR A 233 8.59 -6.24 1.96
N GLY A 234 9.34 -7.33 1.83
CA GLY A 234 10.79 -7.35 2.09
C GLY A 234 11.21 -7.99 3.41
N ALA A 235 10.26 -8.50 4.19
CA ALA A 235 10.52 -9.33 5.35
C ALA A 235 11.43 -10.53 5.00
N HIS A 236 12.36 -10.83 5.89
CA HIS A 236 13.32 -11.91 5.70
C HIS A 236 13.89 -12.42 7.00
N THR A 237 14.49 -13.60 6.95
CA THR A 237 15.16 -14.20 8.12
C THR A 237 16.63 -14.47 7.86
N HIS A 238 17.43 -14.24 8.90
CA HIS A 238 18.78 -14.75 9.06
C HIS A 238 18.76 -15.86 10.11
N TYR A 239 19.20 -17.07 9.76
CA TYR A 239 19.40 -18.13 10.74
C TYR A 239 20.88 -18.39 10.96
N PHE A 240 21.23 -18.78 12.18
CA PHE A 240 22.58 -19.17 12.58
C PHE A 240 22.53 -20.59 13.13
N ILE A 241 23.08 -21.55 12.39
CA ILE A 241 23.14 -22.97 12.80
C ILE A 241 24.58 -23.35 13.10
N SER A 242 24.77 -24.07 14.20
CA SER A 242 26.08 -24.56 14.61
C SER A 242 26.65 -25.51 13.57
N GLY A 243 27.94 -25.35 13.27
CA GLY A 243 28.67 -26.33 12.47
C GLY A 243 28.97 -27.63 13.23
N ARG A 244 28.71 -27.64 14.55
CA ARG A 244 28.98 -28.76 15.45
C ARG A 244 27.77 -29.66 15.60
N ASN A 245 27.95 -30.93 15.30
CA ASN A 245 26.98 -31.97 15.57
C ASN A 245 26.89 -32.24 17.08
N ASN A 246 25.70 -32.16 17.65
CA ASN A 246 25.46 -32.31 19.09
C ASN A 246 25.58 -33.77 19.57
N GLN A 247 25.41 -34.75 18.68
CA GLN A 247 25.52 -36.18 18.98
C GLN A 247 26.98 -36.63 18.96
N THR A 248 27.76 -36.22 17.95
CA THR A 248 29.16 -36.66 17.77
C THR A 248 30.17 -35.70 18.38
N GLY A 249 29.77 -34.43 18.56
CA GLY A 249 30.65 -33.35 18.97
C GLY A 249 31.61 -32.85 17.89
N GLU A 250 31.55 -33.41 16.67
CA GLU A 250 32.40 -33.06 15.53
C GLU A 250 31.86 -31.84 14.77
N TYR A 251 32.72 -31.15 14.02
CA TYR A 251 32.33 -30.02 13.17
C TYR A 251 32.24 -30.47 11.71
N ASP A 252 31.15 -31.15 11.37
CA ASP A 252 30.95 -31.91 10.13
C ASP A 252 29.72 -31.47 9.32
N LEU A 253 29.08 -30.33 9.66
CA LEU A 253 27.88 -29.81 8.98
C LEU A 253 27.94 -29.89 7.45
N ARG A 254 29.06 -29.52 6.83
CA ARG A 254 29.22 -29.57 5.37
C ARG A 254 29.10 -30.98 4.80
N LYS A 255 29.65 -31.98 5.49
CA LYS A 255 29.55 -33.39 5.05
C LYS A 255 28.11 -33.88 5.20
N THR A 256 27.47 -33.61 6.33
CA THR A 256 26.06 -33.97 6.53
C THR A 256 25.15 -33.30 5.50
N GLN A 257 25.39 -32.02 5.17
CA GLN A 257 24.66 -31.34 4.09
C GLN A 257 24.77 -32.04 2.74
N ILE A 258 25.95 -32.58 2.40
CA ILE A 258 26.14 -33.34 1.16
C ILE A 258 25.35 -34.65 1.22
N ASN A 259 25.39 -35.35 2.35
CA ASN A 259 24.66 -36.60 2.54
C ASN A 259 23.14 -36.42 2.43
N ILE A 260 22.59 -35.37 3.05
CA ILE A 260 21.16 -35.04 2.96
C ILE A 260 20.75 -34.68 1.54
N VAL A 261 21.60 -33.94 0.81
CA VAL A 261 21.34 -33.66 -0.62
C VAL A 261 21.40 -34.94 -1.44
N ASN A 262 22.31 -35.87 -1.14
CA ASN A 262 22.35 -37.18 -1.78
C ASN A 262 21.11 -38.02 -1.49
N GLU A 263 20.57 -37.98 -0.26
CA GLU A 263 19.31 -38.62 0.10
C GLU A 263 18.15 -38.05 -0.72
N TYR A 264 18.03 -36.71 -0.77
CA TYR A 264 17.02 -36.04 -1.59
C TYR A 264 17.13 -36.41 -3.09
N ILE A 265 18.34 -36.46 -3.65
CA ILE A 265 18.58 -36.90 -5.04
C ILE A 265 18.14 -38.36 -5.22
N ARG A 266 18.47 -39.24 -4.27
CA ARG A 266 18.12 -40.66 -4.36
C ARG A 266 16.61 -40.88 -4.36
N GLU A 267 15.87 -40.09 -3.58
CA GLU A 267 14.42 -40.20 -3.46
C GLU A 267 13.69 -39.60 -4.66
N ASN A 268 14.09 -38.40 -5.09
CA ASN A 268 13.35 -37.59 -6.06
C ASN A 268 13.93 -37.61 -7.49
N HIS A 269 15.19 -38.02 -7.64
CA HIS A 269 15.95 -37.93 -8.89
C HIS A 269 16.84 -39.17 -9.11
N ARG A 270 16.26 -40.37 -9.10
CA ARG A 270 16.97 -41.66 -9.14
C ARG A 270 17.98 -41.84 -10.28
N SER A 271 17.81 -41.13 -11.39
CA SER A 271 18.72 -41.18 -12.55
C SER A 271 19.98 -40.31 -12.39
N GLU A 272 20.06 -39.49 -11.35
CA GLU A 272 21.13 -38.51 -11.15
C GLU A 272 22.28 -39.05 -10.31
N ALA A 273 23.52 -38.83 -10.77
CA ALA A 273 24.71 -39.27 -10.04
C ALA A 273 24.85 -38.55 -8.69
N LEU A 274 25.17 -39.30 -7.63
CA LEU A 274 25.37 -38.75 -6.28
C LEU A 274 26.67 -37.95 -6.17
N LEU A 275 26.72 -37.06 -5.19
CA LEU A 275 27.90 -36.31 -4.80
C LEU A 275 28.85 -37.21 -3.96
N PRO A 276 30.18 -36.97 -4.00
CA PRO A 276 31.14 -37.74 -3.20
C PRO A 276 30.90 -37.62 -1.69
N GLU A 277 30.89 -38.75 -0.99
CA GLU A 277 30.70 -38.81 0.47
C GLU A 277 31.90 -38.27 1.27
N ASP A 278 33.09 -38.22 0.66
CA ASP A 278 34.30 -37.70 1.30
C ASP A 278 34.26 -36.18 1.56
N GLY A 279 33.25 -35.49 1.01
CA GLY A 279 33.00 -34.06 1.16
C GLY A 279 33.86 -33.17 0.26
N LYS A 280 34.65 -33.75 -0.67
CA LYS A 280 35.51 -33.00 -1.59
C LYS A 280 34.79 -32.76 -2.90
N LEU A 281 34.22 -31.56 -3.03
CA LEU A 281 33.51 -31.14 -4.24
C LEU A 281 34.43 -30.32 -5.16
N THR A 282 34.52 -30.72 -6.43
CA THR A 282 35.03 -29.85 -7.50
C THR A 282 34.07 -28.68 -7.75
N ARG A 283 34.44 -27.73 -8.62
CA ARG A 283 33.55 -26.60 -8.96
C ARG A 283 32.20 -27.08 -9.53
N LYS A 284 32.23 -28.04 -10.46
CA LYS A 284 31.02 -28.62 -11.07
C LYS A 284 30.15 -29.34 -10.04
N LEU A 285 30.76 -30.10 -9.15
CA LEU A 285 30.04 -30.79 -8.06
C LEU A 285 29.47 -29.80 -7.04
N SER A 286 30.16 -28.69 -6.77
CA SER A 286 29.66 -27.63 -5.88
C SER A 286 28.44 -26.92 -6.47
N GLN A 287 28.41 -26.71 -7.80
CA GLN A 287 27.22 -26.21 -8.50
C GLN A 287 26.06 -27.21 -8.44
N LYS A 288 26.34 -28.51 -8.65
CA LYS A 288 25.34 -29.59 -8.51
C LYS A 288 24.75 -29.61 -7.10
N PHE A 289 25.60 -29.59 -6.07
CA PHE A 289 25.18 -29.48 -4.68
C PHE A 289 24.30 -28.25 -4.43
N GLY A 290 24.72 -27.07 -4.92
CA GLY A 290 23.94 -25.84 -4.80
C GLY A 290 22.56 -25.95 -5.44
N HIS A 291 22.48 -26.52 -6.65
CA HIS A 291 21.22 -26.72 -7.37
C HIS A 291 20.25 -27.61 -6.60
N TYR A 292 20.67 -28.81 -6.20
CA TYR A 292 19.79 -29.75 -5.50
C TYR A 292 19.46 -29.31 -4.07
N HIS A 293 20.36 -28.61 -3.39
CA HIS A 293 20.04 -28.00 -2.10
C HIS A 293 18.96 -26.91 -2.23
N GLN A 294 19.04 -26.06 -3.26
CA GLN A 294 18.00 -25.08 -3.55
C GLN A 294 16.69 -25.72 -3.99
N ARG A 295 16.74 -26.83 -4.74
CA ARG A 295 15.56 -27.60 -5.13
C ARG A 295 14.84 -28.18 -3.91
N MET A 296 15.59 -28.82 -3.01
CA MET A 296 15.08 -29.33 -1.73
C MET A 296 14.42 -28.22 -0.89
N MET A 297 15.06 -27.05 -0.79
CA MET A 297 14.48 -25.88 -0.11
C MET A 297 13.20 -25.39 -0.80
N LEU A 298 13.16 -25.40 -2.13
CA LEU A 298 12.00 -24.95 -2.91
C LEU A 298 10.80 -25.87 -2.76
N ASP A 299 11.02 -27.18 -2.81
CA ASP A 299 9.96 -28.16 -2.64
C ASP A 299 9.40 -28.10 -1.21
N PHE A 300 10.29 -28.02 -0.20
CA PHE A 300 9.90 -27.85 1.20
C PHE A 300 9.14 -26.52 1.44
N ALA A 301 9.58 -25.41 0.84
CA ALA A 301 8.88 -24.12 0.92
C ALA A 301 7.51 -24.15 0.25
N ASN A 302 7.38 -24.82 -0.90
CA ASN A 302 6.10 -24.98 -1.56
C ASN A 302 5.12 -25.76 -0.70
N GLU A 303 5.57 -26.86 -0.10
CA GLU A 303 4.73 -27.70 0.75
C GLU A 303 4.32 -27.01 2.06
N HIS A 304 5.27 -26.42 2.77
CA HIS A 304 5.07 -25.99 4.17
C HIS A 304 4.78 -24.50 4.34
N LEU A 305 5.05 -23.66 3.34
CA LEU A 305 4.86 -22.20 3.46
C LEU A 305 3.91 -21.63 2.39
N PHE A 306 4.10 -21.99 1.12
CA PHE A 306 3.45 -21.27 0.02
C PHE A 306 2.10 -21.86 -0.41
N LYS A 307 1.92 -23.19 -0.41
CA LYS A 307 0.71 -23.86 -0.93
C LYS A 307 -0.57 -23.35 -0.28
N ASN A 308 -0.59 -23.25 1.05
CA ASN A 308 -1.76 -22.80 1.81
C ASN A 308 -2.05 -21.30 1.67
N LYS A 309 -1.11 -20.54 1.10
CA LYS A 309 -1.24 -19.10 0.83
C LYS A 309 -1.58 -18.79 -0.63
N GLY A 310 -1.88 -19.83 -1.43
CA GLY A 310 -2.13 -19.67 -2.87
C GLY A 310 -0.89 -19.23 -3.66
N LEU A 311 0.31 -19.44 -3.11
CA LEU A 311 1.60 -19.11 -3.72
C LEU A 311 2.30 -20.38 -4.23
N LYS A 312 3.13 -20.24 -5.26
CA LYS A 312 4.00 -21.30 -5.77
C LYS A 312 5.36 -20.74 -6.14
N ALA A 313 6.41 -21.20 -5.47
CA ALA A 313 7.77 -20.84 -5.81
C ALA A 313 8.31 -21.72 -6.95
N GLU A 314 8.90 -21.08 -7.96
CA GLU A 314 9.54 -21.78 -9.08
C GLU A 314 10.93 -21.22 -9.38
N PHE A 315 11.76 -22.04 -10.03
CA PHE A 315 13.03 -21.55 -10.59
C PHE A 315 12.76 -20.61 -11.75
N ALA A 316 13.57 -19.56 -11.87
CA ALA A 316 13.51 -18.68 -13.02
C ALA A 316 13.69 -19.49 -14.33
N PRO A 317 12.81 -19.28 -15.34
CA PRO A 317 12.93 -19.93 -16.63
C PRO A 317 14.26 -19.57 -17.30
N GLU A 318 14.70 -20.41 -18.23
CA GLU A 318 16.01 -20.23 -18.88
C GLU A 318 16.14 -18.89 -19.60
N ALA A 319 15.07 -18.41 -20.24
CA ALA A 319 15.01 -17.11 -20.89
C ALA A 319 15.35 -15.96 -19.92
N GLU A 320 14.78 -15.97 -18.71
CA GLU A 320 15.08 -14.97 -17.68
C GLU A 320 16.50 -15.13 -17.15
N ARG A 321 16.96 -16.35 -16.90
CA ARG A 321 18.32 -16.62 -16.41
C ARG A 321 19.39 -16.12 -17.38
N LYS A 322 19.12 -16.16 -18.70
CA LYS A 322 20.03 -15.68 -19.75
C LYS A 322 19.84 -14.20 -20.14
N SER A 323 18.83 -13.53 -19.57
CA SER A 323 18.49 -12.15 -19.91
C SER A 323 19.61 -11.15 -19.61
N ALA A 324 19.64 -10.04 -20.36
CA ALA A 324 20.56 -8.93 -20.10
C ALA A 324 20.35 -8.32 -18.70
N GLN A 325 19.09 -8.26 -18.25
CA GLN A 325 18.73 -7.81 -16.90
C GLN A 325 19.37 -8.70 -15.83
N ARG A 326 19.27 -10.04 -15.94
CA ARG A 326 19.90 -10.95 -14.98
C ARG A 326 21.43 -10.78 -14.95
N LYS A 327 22.06 -10.64 -16.12
CA LYS A 327 23.51 -10.35 -16.19
C LYS A 327 23.88 -9.04 -15.51
N LYS A 328 23.04 -8.01 -15.58
CA LYS A 328 23.23 -6.75 -14.86
C LYS A 328 23.10 -6.97 -13.34
N ILE A 329 22.07 -7.67 -12.90
CA ILE A 329 21.86 -8.03 -11.48
C ILE A 329 23.06 -8.81 -10.92
N ASP A 330 23.59 -9.77 -11.68
CA ASP A 330 24.74 -10.57 -11.25
C ASP A 330 26.03 -9.73 -11.15
N LYS A 331 26.23 -8.75 -12.04
CA LYS A 331 27.33 -7.79 -11.96
C LYS A 331 27.20 -6.88 -10.71
N GLU A 332 26.01 -6.33 -10.51
CA GLU A 332 25.66 -5.49 -9.34
C GLU A 332 25.82 -6.25 -8.01
N ALA A 333 25.48 -7.54 -7.97
CA ALA A 333 25.60 -8.36 -6.78
C ALA A 333 27.06 -8.50 -6.28
N ASN A 334 28.05 -8.31 -7.15
CA ASN A 334 29.47 -8.32 -6.80
C ASN A 334 29.97 -6.97 -6.25
N LEU A 335 29.21 -5.89 -6.41
CA LEU A 335 29.53 -4.58 -5.86
C LEU A 335 29.14 -4.49 -4.37
N PRO A 336 29.83 -3.67 -3.57
CA PRO A 336 29.36 -3.27 -2.24
C PRO A 336 27.93 -2.72 -2.29
N LYS A 337 27.09 -2.99 -1.28
CA LYS A 337 25.66 -2.57 -1.26
C LYS A 337 25.50 -1.08 -1.62
N SER A 338 26.29 -0.20 -1.02
CA SER A 338 26.29 1.25 -1.25
C SER A 338 26.69 1.68 -2.66
N ALA A 339 27.42 0.84 -3.39
CA ALA A 339 27.84 1.10 -4.77
C ALA A 339 26.90 0.46 -5.80
N ARG A 340 25.86 -0.25 -5.37
CA ARG A 340 24.88 -0.84 -6.28
C ARG A 340 23.92 0.22 -6.78
N SER A 341 23.55 0.15 -8.05
CA SER A 341 22.55 1.07 -8.64
C SER A 341 21.17 0.91 -8.00
N HIS A 342 20.82 -0.31 -7.58
CA HIS A 342 19.58 -0.61 -6.85
C HIS A 342 19.94 -1.05 -5.42
N ASN A 343 19.84 -0.11 -4.48
CA ASN A 343 20.07 -0.27 -3.04
C ASN A 343 18.91 0.38 -2.25
N TYR A 344 18.97 0.32 -0.91
CA TYR A 344 17.92 0.91 -0.08
C TYR A 344 17.68 2.38 -0.43
N TYR A 345 18.72 3.22 -0.42
CA TYR A 345 18.62 4.66 -0.68
C TYR A 345 18.13 5.00 -2.10
N THR A 346 18.54 4.24 -3.11
CA THR A 346 18.06 4.50 -4.48
C THR A 346 16.60 4.10 -4.64
N HIS A 347 16.17 3.00 -4.02
CA HIS A 347 14.75 2.64 -3.96
C HIS A 347 13.93 3.67 -3.18
N GLN A 348 14.48 4.23 -2.11
CA GLN A 348 13.86 5.36 -1.38
C GLN A 348 13.63 6.56 -2.30
N LEU A 349 14.65 6.93 -3.07
CA LEU A 349 14.57 8.02 -4.01
C LEU A 349 13.54 7.77 -5.11
N GLU A 350 13.50 6.54 -5.66
CA GLU A 350 12.50 6.12 -6.65
C GLU A 350 11.06 6.26 -6.12
N LEU A 351 10.81 5.85 -4.87
CA LEU A 351 9.49 5.99 -4.23
C LEU A 351 9.11 7.46 -4.00
N VAL A 352 10.05 8.30 -3.56
CA VAL A 352 9.81 9.75 -3.40
C VAL A 352 9.53 10.41 -4.75
N GLN A 353 10.30 10.07 -5.78
CA GLN A 353 10.07 10.58 -7.14
C GLN A 353 8.70 10.17 -7.68
N ALA A 354 8.27 8.93 -7.46
CA ALA A 354 6.92 8.49 -7.84
C ALA A 354 5.81 9.26 -7.12
N LYS A 355 5.97 9.54 -5.81
CA LYS A 355 5.03 10.37 -5.05
C LYS A 355 4.98 11.81 -5.56
N VAL A 356 6.13 12.41 -5.85
CA VAL A 356 6.21 13.77 -6.42
C VAL A 356 5.50 13.81 -7.78
N HIS A 357 5.77 12.85 -8.66
CA HIS A 357 5.13 12.80 -9.97
C HIS A 357 3.60 12.63 -9.87
N SER A 358 3.12 11.79 -8.95
CA SER A 358 1.69 11.64 -8.70
C SER A 358 1.06 12.93 -8.16
N ALA A 359 1.76 13.65 -7.28
CA ALA A 359 1.29 14.93 -6.75
C ALA A 359 1.27 16.02 -7.84
N GLU A 360 2.26 16.04 -8.74
CA GLU A 360 2.29 16.93 -9.91
C GLU A 360 1.09 16.66 -10.85
N GLN A 361 0.76 15.39 -11.10
CA GLN A 361 -0.42 15.03 -11.89
C GLN A 361 -1.71 15.55 -11.25
N GLN A 362 -1.90 15.29 -9.95
CA GLN A 362 -3.07 15.79 -9.21
C GLN A 362 -3.14 17.32 -9.19
N TYR A 363 -2.01 18.00 -9.06
CA TYR A 363 -1.95 19.46 -9.13
C TYR A 363 -2.37 19.97 -10.50
N ASN A 364 -1.89 19.36 -11.58
CA ASN A 364 -2.27 19.74 -12.95
C ASN A 364 -3.77 19.54 -13.20
N GLU A 365 -4.34 18.41 -12.76
CA GLU A 365 -5.79 18.16 -12.82
C GLU A 365 -6.58 19.23 -12.05
N LEU A 366 -6.10 19.62 -10.86
CA LEU A 366 -6.73 20.68 -10.06
C LEU A 366 -6.66 22.05 -10.76
N VAL A 367 -5.54 22.35 -11.41
CA VAL A 367 -5.36 23.59 -12.18
C VAL A 367 -6.31 23.62 -13.38
N GLU A 368 -6.46 22.52 -14.12
CA GLU A 368 -7.41 22.42 -15.24
C GLU A 368 -8.86 22.59 -14.77
N ASN A 369 -9.24 21.92 -13.68
CA ASN A 369 -10.56 22.08 -13.07
C ASN A 369 -10.82 23.53 -12.62
N THR A 370 -9.80 24.19 -12.06
CA THR A 370 -9.90 25.59 -11.63
C THR A 370 -10.10 26.53 -12.83
N HIS A 371 -9.41 26.29 -13.94
CA HIS A 371 -9.62 27.05 -15.19
C HIS A 371 -11.04 26.85 -15.72
N SER A 372 -11.52 25.61 -15.78
CA SER A 372 -12.88 25.31 -16.23
C SER A 372 -13.96 25.96 -15.34
N LEU A 373 -13.77 25.93 -14.02
CA LEU A 373 -14.67 26.62 -13.08
C LEU A 373 -14.66 28.13 -13.30
N LYS A 374 -13.49 28.72 -13.56
CA LYS A 374 -13.37 30.16 -13.85
C LYS A 374 -14.11 30.52 -15.15
N ASP A 375 -13.93 29.76 -16.22
CA ASP A 375 -14.64 29.99 -17.49
C ASP A 375 -16.16 29.88 -17.32
N ASN A 376 -16.63 28.92 -16.50
CA ASN A 376 -18.04 28.79 -16.17
C ASN A 376 -18.55 29.96 -15.33
N PHE A 377 -17.74 30.46 -14.41
CA PHE A 377 -18.07 31.64 -13.60
C PHE A 377 -18.18 32.90 -14.46
N ASP A 378 -17.26 33.09 -15.41
CA ASP A 378 -17.28 34.22 -16.35
C ASP A 378 -18.51 34.15 -17.28
N LYS A 379 -18.91 32.95 -17.73
CA LYS A 379 -20.18 32.75 -18.44
C LYS A 379 -21.39 33.13 -17.59
N LEU A 380 -21.43 32.65 -16.34
CA LEU A 380 -22.53 32.93 -15.43
C LEU A 380 -22.64 34.44 -15.12
N LEU A 381 -21.51 35.13 -14.98
CA LEU A 381 -21.47 36.58 -14.83
C LEU A 381 -22.07 37.31 -16.03
N ASN A 382 -21.73 36.88 -17.25
CA ASN A 382 -22.30 37.44 -18.47
C ASN A 382 -23.81 37.17 -18.57
N ASP A 383 -24.25 35.96 -18.23
CA ASP A 383 -25.68 35.60 -18.22
C ASP A 383 -26.45 36.46 -17.20
N VAL A 384 -25.90 36.67 -16.00
CA VAL A 384 -26.49 37.56 -14.98
C VAL A 384 -26.58 39.00 -15.49
N ALA A 385 -25.52 39.50 -16.15
CA ALA A 385 -25.54 40.84 -16.73
C ALA A 385 -26.63 40.97 -17.81
N GLN A 386 -26.78 39.96 -18.68
CA GLN A 386 -27.82 39.95 -19.71
C GLN A 386 -29.23 39.90 -19.11
N VAL A 387 -29.45 39.07 -18.10
CA VAL A 387 -30.73 39.00 -17.38
C VAL A 387 -31.06 40.35 -16.73
N GLN A 388 -30.08 41.05 -16.17
CA GLN A 388 -30.27 42.38 -15.58
C GLN A 388 -30.68 43.43 -16.63
N VAL A 389 -30.10 43.38 -17.83
CA VAL A 389 -30.50 44.23 -18.96
C VAL A 389 -31.93 43.94 -19.37
N ASN A 390 -32.27 42.67 -19.62
CA ASN A 390 -33.62 42.26 -20.02
C ASN A 390 -34.67 42.65 -18.97
N LEU A 391 -34.35 42.52 -17.68
CA LEU A 391 -35.23 42.91 -16.59
C LEU A 391 -35.47 44.42 -16.54
N SER A 392 -34.45 45.21 -16.87
CA SER A 392 -34.58 46.67 -16.97
C SER A 392 -35.46 47.08 -18.15
N GLU A 393 -35.33 46.41 -19.30
CA GLU A 393 -36.18 46.63 -20.47
C GLU A 393 -37.65 46.27 -20.20
N LEU A 394 -37.90 45.10 -19.61
CA LEU A 394 -39.24 44.67 -19.19
C LEU A 394 -39.88 45.63 -18.19
N GLN A 395 -39.09 46.22 -17.29
CA GLN A 395 -39.58 47.21 -16.34
C GLN A 395 -40.04 48.50 -17.06
N VAL A 396 -39.29 48.97 -18.06
CA VAL A 396 -39.68 50.13 -18.89
C VAL A 396 -40.93 49.83 -19.70
N GLU A 397 -41.05 48.65 -20.29
CA GLU A 397 -42.24 48.24 -21.05
C GLU A 397 -43.47 48.17 -20.14
N LYS A 398 -43.31 47.58 -18.94
CA LYS A 398 -44.37 47.54 -17.92
C LYS A 398 -44.84 48.95 -17.53
N ASP A 399 -43.92 49.88 -17.31
CA ASP A 399 -44.26 51.27 -16.94
C ASP A 399 -44.98 52.00 -18.09
N THR A 400 -44.58 51.73 -19.33
CA THR A 400 -45.25 52.25 -20.54
C THR A 400 -46.69 51.74 -20.65
N VAL A 401 -46.90 50.42 -20.58
CA VAL A 401 -48.23 49.81 -20.62
C VAL A 401 -49.10 50.29 -19.46
N THR A 402 -48.51 50.48 -18.26
CA THR A 402 -49.25 51.02 -17.10
C THR A 402 -49.74 52.45 -17.36
N THR A 403 -48.93 53.27 -18.03
CA THR A 403 -49.31 54.62 -18.44
C THR A 403 -50.45 54.59 -19.45
N GLU A 404 -50.35 53.76 -20.50
CA GLU A 404 -51.41 53.57 -21.49
C GLU A 404 -52.73 53.10 -20.87
N ILE A 405 -52.68 52.14 -19.94
CA ILE A 405 -53.86 51.67 -19.20
C ILE A 405 -54.51 52.82 -18.42
N THR A 406 -53.71 53.73 -17.86
CA THR A 406 -54.22 54.87 -17.11
C THR A 406 -54.90 55.88 -18.03
N GLU A 407 -54.29 56.19 -19.18
CA GLU A 407 -54.89 57.07 -20.19
C GLU A 407 -56.20 56.49 -20.75
N LEU A 408 -56.23 55.19 -21.06
CA LEU A 408 -57.43 54.51 -21.54
C LEU A 408 -58.56 54.52 -20.51
N LYS A 409 -58.25 54.37 -19.21
CA LYS A 409 -59.23 54.51 -18.13
C LYS A 409 -59.80 55.92 -18.05
N ASP A 410 -58.96 56.95 -18.20
CA ASP A 410 -59.41 58.34 -18.19
C ASP A 410 -60.30 58.64 -19.40
N GLN A 411 -59.94 58.14 -20.59
CA GLN A 411 -60.77 58.25 -21.78
C GLN A 411 -62.12 57.53 -21.61
N GLN A 412 -62.12 56.32 -21.05
CA GLN A 412 -63.34 55.56 -20.77
C GLN A 412 -64.26 56.33 -19.81
N SER A 413 -63.71 56.92 -18.75
CA SER A 413 -64.46 57.75 -17.80
C SER A 413 -65.09 58.96 -18.51
N ARG A 414 -64.31 59.67 -19.33
CA ARG A 414 -64.78 60.84 -20.09
C ARG A 414 -65.90 60.51 -21.06
N LEU A 415 -65.77 59.42 -21.82
CA LEU A 415 -66.81 58.95 -22.74
C LEU A 415 -68.08 58.56 -21.99
N SER A 416 -67.95 57.88 -20.85
CA SER A 416 -69.08 57.51 -20.00
C SER A 416 -69.83 58.74 -19.48
N GLN A 417 -69.11 59.78 -19.08
CA GLN A 417 -69.71 61.04 -18.63
C GLN A 417 -70.42 61.78 -19.79
N LEU A 418 -69.81 61.84 -20.97
CA LEU A 418 -70.42 62.45 -22.15
C LEU A 418 -71.72 61.75 -22.57
N ALA A 419 -71.74 60.42 -22.47
CA ALA A 419 -72.93 59.62 -22.75
C ALA A 419 -74.07 59.92 -21.75
N LEU A 420 -73.73 60.11 -20.47
CA LEU A 420 -74.69 60.49 -19.43
C LEU A 420 -75.29 61.88 -19.72
N GLU A 421 -74.44 62.87 -20.01
CA GLU A 421 -74.85 64.25 -20.33
C GLU A 421 -75.76 64.31 -21.56
N LEU A 422 -75.45 63.55 -22.61
CA LEU A 422 -76.26 63.49 -23.81
C LEU A 422 -77.64 62.88 -23.53
N THR A 423 -77.68 61.83 -22.71
CA THR A 423 -78.92 61.16 -22.31
C THR A 423 -79.81 62.10 -21.50
N ASP A 424 -79.24 62.79 -20.51
CA ASP A 424 -79.96 63.73 -19.66
C ASP A 424 -80.45 64.98 -20.43
N ALA A 425 -79.72 65.42 -21.46
CA ALA A 425 -80.12 66.58 -22.25
C ALA A 425 -81.25 66.31 -23.25
N ILE A 426 -81.26 65.13 -23.87
CA ILE A 426 -82.16 64.82 -25.00
C ILE A 426 -83.46 64.17 -24.52
N VAL A 427 -83.39 63.25 -23.56
CA VAL A 427 -84.56 62.46 -23.13
C VAL A 427 -85.70 63.33 -22.60
N PRO A 428 -85.49 64.32 -21.71
CA PRO A 428 -86.58 65.17 -21.19
C PRO A 428 -87.27 66.00 -22.28
N ARG A 429 -86.51 66.45 -23.28
CA ARG A 429 -87.03 67.23 -24.40
C ARG A 429 -87.91 66.38 -25.30
N LEU A 430 -87.48 65.15 -25.63
CA LEU A 430 -88.31 64.20 -26.37
C LEU A 430 -89.61 63.89 -25.61
N VAL A 431 -89.51 63.61 -24.31
CA VAL A 431 -90.70 63.36 -23.46
C VAL A 431 -91.66 64.55 -23.49
N SER A 432 -91.16 65.78 -23.42
CA SER A 432 -91.98 67.00 -23.52
C SER A 432 -92.73 67.08 -24.85
N VAL A 433 -92.06 66.83 -25.97
CA VAL A 433 -92.68 66.82 -27.30
C VAL A 433 -93.77 65.75 -27.38
N PHE A 434 -93.46 64.51 -26.99
CA PHE A 434 -94.43 63.41 -27.03
C PHE A 434 -95.64 63.68 -26.14
N LYS A 435 -95.44 64.25 -24.94
CA LYS A 435 -96.55 64.63 -24.04
C LYS A 435 -97.50 65.64 -24.71
N LYS A 436 -96.95 66.63 -25.41
CA LYS A 436 -97.76 67.64 -26.13
C LYS A 436 -98.50 67.05 -27.33
N VAL A 437 -97.88 66.14 -28.08
CA VAL A 437 -98.57 65.38 -29.15
C VAL A 437 -99.70 64.54 -28.57
N LEU A 438 -99.48 63.87 -27.43
CA LEU A 438 -100.52 63.06 -26.77
C LEU A 438 -101.70 63.93 -26.31
N LEU A 439 -101.42 65.12 -25.76
CA LEU A 439 -102.45 66.09 -25.39
C LEU A 439 -103.24 66.59 -26.60
N ALA A 440 -102.59 66.78 -27.75
CA ALA A 440 -103.28 67.12 -29.00
C ALA A 440 -104.22 66.00 -29.46
N ILE A 441 -103.78 64.74 -29.40
CA ILE A 441 -104.63 63.59 -29.73
C ILE A 441 -105.84 63.53 -28.80
N ASN A 442 -105.64 63.68 -27.49
CA ASN A 442 -106.75 63.70 -26.53
C ASN A 442 -107.72 64.89 -26.77
N ALA A 443 -107.22 66.07 -27.13
CA ALA A 443 -108.07 67.22 -27.46
C ALA A 443 -108.93 66.99 -28.72
N ARG A 444 -108.40 66.25 -29.70
CA ARG A 444 -109.14 65.79 -30.89
C ARG A 444 -110.31 64.89 -30.51
N ASP A 445 -110.04 63.88 -29.71
CA ASP A 445 -111.03 62.87 -29.32
C ASP A 445 -112.20 63.50 -28.55
N ASN A 446 -111.91 64.58 -27.80
CA ASN A 446 -112.91 65.37 -27.07
C ASN A 446 -113.57 66.48 -27.92
N LYS A 447 -113.33 66.54 -29.24
CA LYS A 447 -113.89 67.51 -30.19
C LYS A 447 -113.61 68.99 -29.87
N VAL A 448 -112.47 69.27 -29.22
CA VAL A 448 -112.05 70.65 -28.87
C VAL A 448 -110.98 71.13 -29.86
N ALA A 449 -111.38 71.43 -31.10
CA ALA A 449 -110.49 71.73 -32.22
C ALA A 449 -109.46 72.83 -31.94
N LYS A 450 -109.86 73.90 -31.23
CA LYS A 450 -108.95 75.01 -30.87
C LYS A 450 -107.78 74.56 -29.98
N LYS A 451 -108.04 73.73 -28.97
CA LYS A 451 -107.00 73.23 -28.06
C LYS A 451 -106.06 72.23 -28.73
N GLN A 452 -106.59 71.42 -29.64
CA GLN A 452 -105.77 70.50 -30.43
C GLN A 452 -104.73 71.26 -31.27
N ALA A 453 -105.15 72.31 -31.98
CA ALA A 453 -104.24 73.13 -32.78
C ALA A 453 -103.14 73.78 -31.93
N GLU A 454 -103.50 74.31 -30.75
CA GLU A 454 -102.55 74.87 -29.79
C GLU A 454 -101.54 73.83 -29.28
N TYR A 455 -101.98 72.60 -28.97
CA TYR A 455 -101.07 71.55 -28.53
C TYR A 455 -100.14 71.04 -29.65
N LEU A 456 -100.62 70.95 -30.90
CA LEU A 456 -99.76 70.59 -32.03
C LEU A 456 -98.74 71.68 -32.35
N GLU A 457 -99.11 72.96 -32.28
CA GLU A 457 -98.14 74.05 -32.42
C GLU A 457 -97.13 74.05 -31.27
N SER A 458 -97.57 73.85 -30.03
CA SER A 458 -96.66 73.75 -28.89
C SER A 458 -95.73 72.54 -28.98
N ALA A 459 -96.20 71.41 -29.52
CA ALA A 459 -95.39 70.23 -29.79
C ALA A 459 -94.38 70.50 -30.90
N PHE A 460 -94.79 71.22 -31.95
CA PHE A 460 -93.92 71.61 -33.05
C PHE A 460 -92.80 72.54 -32.59
N SER A 461 -93.12 73.58 -31.80
CA SER A 461 -92.11 74.45 -31.19
C SER A 461 -91.15 73.69 -30.29
N ALA A 462 -91.65 72.78 -29.45
CA ALA A 462 -90.78 71.95 -28.60
C ALA A 462 -89.90 70.98 -29.42
N ALA A 463 -90.39 70.50 -30.57
CA ALA A 463 -89.62 69.62 -31.45
C ALA A 463 -88.47 70.36 -32.13
N LEU A 464 -88.58 71.67 -32.34
CA LEU A 464 -87.50 72.50 -32.86
C LEU A 464 -86.35 72.70 -31.85
N GLU A 465 -86.61 72.50 -30.55
CA GLU A 465 -85.58 72.56 -29.51
C GLU A 465 -84.77 71.25 -29.38
N LEU A 466 -85.10 70.23 -30.18
CA LEU A 466 -84.31 69.00 -30.27
C LEU A 466 -83.09 69.19 -31.19
N PRO A 467 -82.03 68.37 -31.04
CA PRO A 467 -80.91 68.37 -31.98
C PRO A 467 -81.40 68.23 -33.44
N PRO A 468 -80.78 68.92 -34.42
CA PRO A 468 -81.33 69.07 -35.77
C PRO A 468 -81.74 67.76 -36.47
N SER A 469 -80.96 66.68 -36.28
CA SER A 469 -81.25 65.36 -36.85
C SER A 469 -82.53 64.73 -36.27
N VAL A 470 -82.77 64.90 -34.97
CA VAL A 470 -83.97 64.41 -34.27
C VAL A 470 -85.15 65.33 -34.53
N ALA A 471 -84.93 66.65 -34.50
CA ALA A 471 -85.95 67.66 -34.77
C ALA A 471 -86.60 67.47 -36.14
N GLN A 472 -85.81 67.19 -37.19
CA GLN A 472 -86.35 66.96 -38.55
C GLN A 472 -87.33 65.79 -38.62
N GLY A 473 -87.01 64.67 -37.98
CA GLY A 473 -87.90 63.50 -37.94
C GLY A 473 -89.20 63.81 -37.19
N VAL A 474 -89.08 64.35 -35.98
CA VAL A 474 -90.24 64.60 -35.10
C VAL A 474 -91.15 65.70 -35.67
N THR A 475 -90.59 66.79 -36.23
CA THR A 475 -91.40 67.85 -36.86
C THR A 475 -92.11 67.39 -38.13
N ARG A 476 -91.52 66.47 -38.90
CA ARG A 476 -92.18 65.86 -40.08
C ARG A 476 -93.45 65.11 -39.66
N GLU A 477 -93.38 64.30 -38.60
CA GLU A 477 -94.52 63.53 -38.09
C GLU A 477 -95.61 64.44 -37.50
N ILE A 478 -95.25 65.48 -36.73
CA ILE A 478 -96.22 66.44 -36.18
C ILE A 478 -96.98 67.16 -37.31
N LYS A 479 -96.28 67.52 -38.41
CA LYS A 479 -96.92 68.11 -39.60
C LYS A 479 -97.87 67.12 -40.30
N ALA A 480 -97.51 65.83 -40.37
CA ALA A 480 -98.38 64.82 -40.94
C ALA A 480 -99.69 64.69 -40.13
N ILE A 481 -99.59 64.68 -38.79
CA ILE A 481 -100.76 64.68 -37.89
C ILE A 481 -101.63 65.92 -38.11
N LYS A 482 -101.03 67.11 -38.28
CA LYS A 482 -101.75 68.36 -38.54
C LYS A 482 -102.53 68.30 -39.86
N LYS A 483 -101.92 67.76 -40.92
CA LYS A 483 -102.51 67.67 -42.27
C LYS A 483 -103.65 66.64 -42.39
N ALA A 484 -103.57 65.54 -41.64
CA ALA A 484 -104.62 64.52 -41.61
C ALA A 484 -105.96 65.03 -41.02
N ASN A 485 -105.93 66.07 -40.18
CA ASN A 485 -107.13 66.58 -39.51
C ASN A 485 -107.91 67.61 -40.33
N THR A 486 -107.25 68.41 -41.18
CA THR A 486 -107.94 69.39 -42.05
C THR A 486 -108.82 68.73 -43.11
N ALA A 487 -108.58 67.46 -43.43
CA ALA A 487 -109.40 66.68 -44.36
C ALA A 487 -110.74 66.22 -43.77
N ILE A 488 -110.82 66.03 -42.44
CA ILE A 488 -112.02 65.50 -41.76
C ILE A 488 -113.10 66.57 -41.56
N GLU A 489 -112.72 67.86 -41.45
CA GLU A 489 -113.67 68.98 -41.36
C GLU A 489 -114.38 69.28 -42.69
N ALA A 490 -113.83 68.86 -43.84
CA ALA A 490 -114.41 69.09 -45.17
C ALA A 490 -115.49 68.07 -45.57
N GLU A 491 -115.52 66.86 -44.99
CA GLU A 491 -116.51 65.82 -45.30
C GLU A 491 -117.79 65.93 -44.45
N ALA A 492 -117.80 66.70 -43.36
CA ALA A 492 -118.95 66.81 -42.44
C ALA A 492 -120.04 67.83 -42.86
N SER A 493 -119.89 68.53 -43.99
CA SER A 493 -120.82 69.60 -44.42
C SER A 493 -121.74 69.24 -45.60
N ILE A 494 -121.77 67.98 -46.06
CA ILE A 494 -122.54 67.54 -47.25
C ILE A 494 -123.90 66.85 -46.92
N ASP A 495 -124.23 66.58 -45.65
CA ASP A 495 -125.58 66.11 -45.25
C ASP A 495 -126.22 67.05 -44.21
N LYS A 496 -126.81 68.16 -44.69
CA LYS A 496 -128.04 68.79 -44.16
C LYS A 496 -128.57 69.90 -45.07
#